data_AF-A0A2I2KIP9-F1
#
_entry.id   AF-A0A2I2KIP9-F1
#
_cell.length_a   1.000
_cell.length_b   1.000
_cell.length_c   1.000
_cell.angle_alpha   90.00
_cell.angle_beta   90.00
_cell.angle_gamma   90.00
#
_symmetry.space_group_name_H-M   'P 1'
#
loop_
_entity.id
_entity.type
_entity.pdbx_description
1 polymer ?
#
loop_
_entity_poly.entity_id
_entity_poly.type
_entity_poly.pdbx_seq_one_letter_code
_entity_poly.pdbx_strand_id
1 'polypeptide(L)'
;MPELAPPRPWLVLSHLRLAASDRTECEGRATIRLRGEARGGELRMLRQFHGLPEGDVFELVVDAATGILVEIVASWNGQETTWLALRDLRVDDRVETGVFDRATLGDPWEAEPVIRTARPLATLAAEVDFTLLAPPGEYWVGVVQPAAGGDGGTGEDGGPVVVAHLAGNPRHDRQVSFIQSRGAQMADPAAWEPITLSDGTPAWRWSPATDPEQVHLRFERDATQVWIRGRDADAIHTLAARLRPVAD
;
A
#
# COMPACT_ATOMS: atom_id res chain seq x y z
N MET A 1 -14.94 16.59 0.01
CA MET A 1 -13.51 16.48 -0.37
C MET A 1 -12.97 15.22 0.27
N PRO A 2 -12.31 14.32 -0.47
CA PRO A 2 -11.63 13.21 0.17
C PRO A 2 -10.56 13.76 1.11
N GLU A 3 -10.53 13.22 2.32
CA GLU A 3 -9.51 13.51 3.32
C GLU A 3 -8.16 13.09 2.75
N LEU A 4 -7.27 14.06 2.52
CA LEU A 4 -5.91 13.79 2.04
C LEU A 4 -5.18 13.05 3.16
N ALA A 5 -5.10 11.72 3.05
CA ALA A 5 -4.26 10.93 3.94
C ALA A 5 -2.83 11.51 3.85
N PRO A 6 -2.16 11.78 4.99
CA PRO A 6 -0.83 12.35 4.96
C PRO A 6 0.10 11.40 4.19
N PRO A 7 0.65 11.83 3.04
CA PRO A 7 1.47 10.96 2.21
C PRO A 7 2.70 10.55 3.00
N ARG A 8 3.06 9.26 2.94
CA ARG A 8 4.32 8.77 3.51
C ARG A 8 5.48 9.37 2.71
N PRO A 9 6.23 10.36 3.24
CA PRO A 9 7.15 11.16 2.44
C PRO A 9 8.19 10.31 1.71
N TRP A 10 8.70 9.27 2.37
CA TRP A 10 9.70 8.36 1.79
C TRP A 10 9.19 7.59 0.57
N LEU A 11 7.89 7.27 0.49
CA LEU A 11 7.30 6.64 -0.70
C LEU A 11 7.32 7.62 -1.86
N VAL A 12 6.97 8.88 -1.65
CA VAL A 12 7.01 9.89 -2.71
C VAL A 12 8.45 10.05 -3.23
N LEU A 13 9.42 10.21 -2.33
CA LEU A 13 10.83 10.42 -2.67
C LEU A 13 11.44 9.31 -3.52
N SER A 14 11.10 8.04 -3.28
CA SER A 14 11.68 6.91 -4.03
C SER A 14 11.30 6.89 -5.51
N HIS A 15 10.19 7.55 -5.87
CA HIS A 15 9.67 7.61 -7.24
C HIS A 15 10.03 8.90 -7.98
N LEU A 16 10.78 9.81 -7.34
CA LEU A 16 11.21 11.07 -7.95
C LEU A 16 12.64 10.98 -8.49
N ARG A 17 12.86 11.65 -9.62
CA ARG A 17 14.17 12.07 -10.10
C ARG A 17 14.39 13.49 -9.59
N LEU A 18 15.42 13.66 -8.77
CA LEU A 18 15.72 14.95 -8.14
C LEU A 18 16.79 15.69 -8.93
N ALA A 19 16.58 16.98 -9.15
CA ALA A 19 17.57 17.91 -9.65
C ALA A 19 17.65 19.08 -8.67
N ALA A 20 18.86 19.47 -8.27
CA ALA A 20 19.03 20.69 -7.49
C ALA A 20 18.63 21.89 -8.36
N SER A 21 17.70 22.69 -7.87
CA SER A 21 17.26 23.92 -8.55
C SER A 21 18.03 25.12 -8.01
N ASP A 22 17.93 25.37 -6.71
CA ASP A 22 18.43 26.60 -6.10
C ASP A 22 18.93 26.39 -4.65
N ARG A 23 19.70 27.36 -4.16
CA ARG A 23 19.99 27.52 -2.74
C ARG A 23 19.09 28.62 -2.18
N THR A 24 18.42 28.33 -1.08
CA THR A 24 17.49 29.26 -0.42
C THR A 24 17.78 29.35 1.07
N GLU A 25 16.98 30.14 1.77
CA GLU A 25 16.97 30.18 3.23
C GLU A 25 15.53 29.88 3.70
N CYS A 26 15.40 29.02 4.70
CA CYS A 26 14.13 28.73 5.35
C CYS A 26 14.34 28.77 6.86
N GLU A 27 13.59 29.62 7.55
CA GLU A 27 13.67 29.80 9.01
C GLU A 27 15.09 30.06 9.54
N GLY A 28 15.87 30.90 8.84
CA GLY A 28 17.25 31.20 9.23
C GLY A 28 18.27 30.11 8.89
N ARG A 29 17.86 29.03 8.23
CA ARG A 29 18.73 27.92 7.83
C ARG A 29 18.96 27.93 6.32
N ALA A 30 20.23 27.76 5.93
CA ALA A 30 20.58 27.55 4.53
C ALA A 30 19.96 26.24 4.03
N THR A 31 19.23 26.31 2.93
CA THR A 31 18.52 25.18 2.33
C THR A 31 18.88 25.00 0.87
N ILE A 32 18.71 23.78 0.37
CA ILE A 32 18.82 23.42 -1.04
C ILE A 32 17.43 23.02 -1.51
N ARG A 33 16.93 23.68 -2.55
CA ARG A 33 15.73 23.26 -3.24
C ARG A 33 16.08 22.19 -4.26
N LEU A 34 15.35 21.09 -4.19
CA LEU A 34 15.41 20.02 -5.17
C LEU A 34 14.06 19.97 -5.87
N ARG A 35 14.09 20.11 -7.20
CA ARG A 35 12.95 19.83 -8.05
C ARG A 35 12.89 18.31 -8.26
N GLY A 36 11.77 17.71 -7.89
CA GLY A 36 11.45 16.32 -8.09
C GLY A 36 10.45 16.15 -9.22
N GLU A 37 10.83 15.36 -10.22
CA GLU A 37 9.94 14.95 -11.31
C GLU A 37 9.72 13.44 -11.22
N ALA A 38 8.54 12.97 -11.60
CA ALA A 38 8.25 11.54 -11.62
C ALA A 38 9.26 10.81 -12.51
N ARG A 39 9.81 9.69 -12.04
CA ARG A 39 10.59 8.78 -12.90
C ARG A 39 9.66 8.21 -13.98
N GLY A 40 10.21 7.91 -15.15
CA GLY A 40 9.41 7.42 -16.28
C GLY A 40 8.57 6.19 -15.90
N GLY A 41 7.25 6.28 -16.10
CA GLY A 41 6.28 5.21 -15.74
C GLY A 41 5.71 5.28 -14.32
N GLU A 42 6.24 6.13 -13.43
CA GLU A 42 5.91 6.13 -11.99
C GLU A 42 4.77 7.10 -11.60
N LEU A 43 4.28 7.92 -12.54
CA LEU A 43 3.20 8.91 -12.32
C LEU A 43 1.95 8.29 -11.68
N ARG A 44 1.59 7.08 -12.10
CA ARG A 44 0.42 6.36 -11.57
C ARG A 44 0.62 5.92 -10.12
N MET A 45 1.83 5.52 -9.74
CA MET A 45 2.14 5.12 -8.36
C MET A 45 2.18 6.33 -7.44
N LEU A 46 2.80 7.44 -7.89
CA LEU A 46 2.79 8.69 -7.14
C LEU A 46 1.35 9.13 -6.80
N ARG A 47 0.44 9.15 -7.79
CA ARG A 47 -0.98 9.47 -7.57
C ARG A 47 -1.63 8.63 -6.46
N GLN A 48 -1.28 7.36 -6.33
CA GLN A 48 -1.82 6.49 -5.28
C GLN A 48 -1.28 6.84 -3.88
N PHE A 49 -0.06 7.37 -3.78
CA PHE A 49 0.54 7.71 -2.48
C PHE A 49 0.04 9.02 -1.90
N HIS A 50 -0.42 9.95 -2.75
CA HIS A 50 -0.77 11.29 -2.30
C HIS A 50 -2.19 11.75 -2.66
N GLY A 51 -2.92 11.02 -3.51
CA GLY A 51 -4.32 11.31 -3.82
C GLY A 51 -4.58 12.63 -4.58
N LEU A 52 -3.54 13.30 -5.09
CA LEU A 52 -3.72 14.50 -5.92
C LEU A 52 -4.00 14.08 -7.37
N PRO A 53 -4.87 14.82 -8.08
CA PRO A 53 -5.30 14.46 -9.43
C PRO A 53 -4.12 14.35 -10.40
N GLU A 54 -3.22 15.33 -10.33
CA GLU A 54 -1.95 15.46 -11.06
C GLU A 54 -1.00 16.24 -10.15
N GLY A 55 0.31 16.04 -10.26
CA GLY A 55 1.33 16.71 -9.46
C GLY A 55 2.56 16.72 -10.35
N ASP A 56 2.66 17.76 -11.16
CA ASP A 56 3.62 17.79 -12.26
C ASP A 56 5.04 18.01 -11.74
N VAL A 57 5.15 18.64 -10.58
CA VAL A 57 6.41 19.02 -9.96
C VAL A 57 6.30 18.92 -8.45
N PHE A 58 7.29 18.27 -7.86
CA PHE A 58 7.52 18.28 -6.43
C PHE A 58 8.68 19.23 -6.14
N GLU A 59 8.55 20.09 -5.16
CA GLU A 59 9.65 20.87 -4.63
C GLU A 59 9.97 20.39 -3.22
N LEU A 60 11.22 19.99 -3.03
CA LEU A 60 11.75 19.50 -1.77
C LEU A 60 12.71 20.56 -1.26
N VAL A 61 12.54 20.98 -0.01
CA VAL A 61 13.46 21.88 0.66
C VAL A 61 14.25 21.06 1.66
N VAL A 62 15.58 21.01 1.47
CA VAL A 62 16.49 20.22 2.30
C VAL A 62 17.43 21.16 3.04
N ASP A 63 17.60 20.98 4.34
CA ASP A 63 18.60 21.71 5.13
C ASP A 63 20.00 21.40 4.59
N ALA A 64 20.73 22.44 4.17
CA ALA A 64 22.00 22.28 3.45
C ALA A 64 23.10 21.69 4.33
N ALA A 65 23.03 21.91 5.65
CA ALA A 65 24.03 21.42 6.60
C ALA A 65 23.82 19.95 6.97
N THR A 66 22.57 19.53 7.17
CA THR A 66 22.23 18.21 7.74
C THR A 66 21.65 17.23 6.73
N GLY A 67 21.20 17.70 5.57
CA GLY A 67 20.51 16.87 4.58
C GLY A 67 19.08 16.48 4.98
N ILE A 68 18.55 17.03 6.08
CA ILE A 68 17.19 16.75 6.54
C ILE A 68 16.18 17.45 5.62
N LEU A 69 15.17 16.72 5.20
CA LEU A 69 14.04 17.26 4.45
C LEU A 69 13.14 18.09 5.39
N VAL A 70 13.06 19.39 5.13
CA VAL A 70 12.29 20.32 5.95
C VAL A 70 10.93 20.66 5.34
N GLU A 71 10.80 20.62 4.02
CA GLU A 71 9.54 20.91 3.36
C GLU A 71 9.34 20.06 2.11
N ILE A 72 8.09 19.66 1.86
CA ILE A 72 7.65 19.10 0.58
C ILE A 72 6.45 19.93 0.11
N VAL A 73 6.60 20.53 -1.05
CA VAL A 73 5.53 21.23 -1.76
C VAL A 73 5.20 20.44 -3.02
N ALA A 74 3.92 20.20 -3.25
CA ALA A 74 3.44 19.67 -4.51
C ALA A 74 2.71 20.78 -5.27
N SER A 75 3.06 20.96 -6.54
CA SER A 75 2.42 21.94 -7.41
C SER A 75 1.63 21.22 -8.51
N TRP A 76 0.35 21.58 -8.67
CA TRP A 76 -0.54 21.04 -9.70
C TRP A 76 -1.47 22.12 -10.24
N ASN A 77 -1.63 22.21 -11.56
CA ASN A 77 -2.49 23.21 -12.20
C ASN A 77 -2.25 24.65 -11.69
N GLY A 78 -1.01 24.99 -11.34
CA GLY A 78 -0.64 26.30 -10.77
C GLY A 78 -1.05 26.52 -9.31
N GLN A 79 -1.59 25.50 -8.63
CA GLN A 79 -1.85 25.50 -7.20
C GLN A 79 -0.72 24.78 -6.47
N GLU A 80 -0.33 25.31 -5.32
CA GLU A 80 0.68 24.72 -4.44
C GLU A 80 0.02 24.21 -3.16
N THR A 81 0.44 23.04 -2.69
CA THR A 81 0.11 22.52 -1.37
C THR A 81 1.40 22.10 -0.71
N THR A 82 1.67 22.68 0.46
CA THR A 82 2.67 22.16 1.39
C THR A 82 2.12 20.91 2.08
N TRP A 83 2.76 19.77 1.84
CA TRP A 83 2.36 18.49 2.43
C TRP A 83 3.02 18.21 3.75
N LEU A 84 4.30 18.57 3.83
CA LEU A 84 5.10 18.42 5.02
C LEU A 84 5.87 19.71 5.18
N ALA A 85 5.81 20.26 6.38
CA ALA A 85 6.66 21.35 6.81
C ALA A 85 7.12 21.05 8.22
N LEU A 86 8.40 20.74 8.36
CA LEU A 86 9.06 20.60 9.64
C LEU A 86 9.47 21.99 10.10
N ARG A 87 8.76 22.49 11.11
CA ARG A 87 9.01 23.77 11.77
C ARG A 87 9.91 23.56 12.98
N ASP A 88 10.71 24.56 13.32
CA ASP A 88 11.56 24.55 14.52
C ASP A 88 12.54 23.36 14.60
N LEU A 89 13.16 23.00 13.48
CA LEU A 89 14.14 21.91 13.41
C LEU A 89 15.35 22.19 14.34
N ARG A 90 15.47 21.38 15.39
CA ARG A 90 16.60 21.33 16.31
C ARG A 90 17.43 20.08 16.02
N VAL A 91 18.71 20.27 15.68
CA VAL A 91 19.65 19.18 15.37
C VAL A 91 20.78 19.26 16.38
N ASP A 92 21.21 18.10 16.88
CA ASP A 92 22.20 17.94 17.95
C ASP A 92 21.79 18.49 19.33
N ASP A 93 20.58 19.04 19.45
CA ASP A 93 19.99 19.37 20.73
C ASP A 93 19.71 18.10 21.55
N ARG A 94 19.81 18.24 22.88
CA ARG A 94 19.50 17.14 23.79
C ARG A 94 18.03 16.76 23.65
N VAL A 95 17.80 15.53 23.22
CA VAL A 95 16.46 14.94 23.18
C VAL A 95 15.92 14.82 24.60
N GLU A 96 14.75 15.41 24.85
CA GLU A 96 14.02 15.23 26.11
C GLU A 96 13.44 13.81 26.15
N THR A 97 14.18 12.86 26.72
CA THR A 97 13.78 11.44 26.71
C THR A 97 12.48 11.17 27.47
N GLY A 98 12.08 12.06 28.39
CA GLY A 98 10.84 11.93 29.17
C GLY A 98 9.56 12.01 28.34
N VAL A 99 9.60 12.67 27.18
CA VAL A 99 8.44 12.70 26.26
C VAL A 99 8.27 11.40 25.48
N PHE A 100 9.27 10.51 25.52
CA PHE A 100 9.24 9.18 24.91
C PHE A 100 9.00 8.06 25.93
N ASP A 101 8.63 8.40 27.16
CA ASP A 101 8.29 7.40 28.17
C ASP A 101 7.00 6.68 27.77
N ARG A 102 7.04 5.35 27.78
CA ARG A 102 5.87 4.48 27.52
C ARG A 102 4.72 4.77 28.49
N ALA A 103 5.01 5.21 29.71
CA ALA A 103 3.98 5.62 30.66
C ALA A 103 3.21 6.87 30.19
N THR A 104 3.85 7.73 29.40
CA THR A 104 3.27 8.98 28.87
C THR A 104 2.65 8.77 27.49
N LEU A 105 3.27 7.95 26.64
CA LEU A 105 2.84 7.67 25.26
C LEU A 105 1.71 6.62 25.18
N GLY A 106 1.48 5.87 26.26
CA GLY A 106 0.63 4.67 26.22
C GLY A 106 1.33 3.50 25.52
N ASP A 107 0.67 2.34 25.47
CA ASP A 107 1.21 1.22 24.71
C ASP A 107 0.98 1.49 23.20
N PRO A 108 2.02 1.58 22.36
CA PRO A 108 1.84 1.86 20.93
C PRO A 108 0.92 0.84 20.23
N TRP A 109 0.79 -0.37 20.79
CA TRP A 109 -0.12 -1.42 20.32
C TRP A 109 -1.60 -1.15 20.61
N GLU A 110 -1.92 -0.23 21.52
CA GLU A 110 -3.29 0.19 21.86
C GLU A 110 -3.74 1.43 21.06
N ALA A 111 -2.79 2.24 20.57
CA ALA A 111 -3.07 3.49 19.84
C ALA A 111 -3.36 3.25 18.34
N GLU A 112 -2.82 2.20 17.74
CA GLU A 112 -3.25 1.75 16.42
C GLU A 112 -4.39 0.73 16.58
N PRO A 113 -5.53 0.87 15.89
CA PRO A 113 -6.53 -0.19 15.88
C PRO A 113 -5.87 -1.48 15.38
N VAL A 114 -5.82 -2.50 16.23
CA VAL A 114 -5.27 -3.87 16.02
C VAL A 114 -5.63 -4.49 14.66
N ILE A 115 -6.71 -3.99 14.06
CA ILE A 115 -7.23 -4.28 12.72
C ILE A 115 -6.28 -3.84 11.58
N ARG A 116 -5.15 -3.15 11.81
CA ARG A 116 -4.31 -2.57 10.73
C ARG A 116 -2.84 -2.97 10.67
N THR A 117 -2.32 -3.72 11.64
CA THR A 117 -0.91 -4.13 11.60
C THR A 117 -0.74 -5.40 10.76
N ALA A 118 0.05 -5.31 9.70
CA ALA A 118 0.38 -6.45 8.86
C ALA A 118 1.21 -7.47 9.65
N ARG A 119 0.75 -8.72 9.70
CA ARG A 119 1.37 -9.82 10.47
C ARG A 119 1.50 -11.08 9.59
N PRO A 120 2.39 -12.03 9.93
CA PRO A 120 2.56 -13.25 9.14
C PRO A 120 1.22 -14.00 8.99
N LEU A 121 0.94 -14.52 7.80
CA LEU A 121 -0.34 -15.21 7.55
C LEU A 121 -0.58 -16.38 8.52
N ALA A 122 0.47 -17.08 8.95
CA ALA A 122 0.37 -18.14 9.96
C ALA A 122 -0.21 -17.63 11.28
N THR A 123 0.14 -16.42 11.69
CA THR A 123 -0.37 -15.81 12.93
C THR A 123 -1.85 -15.44 12.80
N LEU A 124 -2.33 -15.13 11.59
CA LEU A 124 -3.72 -14.74 11.34
C LEU A 124 -4.66 -15.94 11.20
N ALA A 125 -4.14 -17.16 11.02
CA ALA A 125 -4.96 -18.35 10.80
C ALA A 125 -5.91 -18.62 11.98
N ALA A 126 -5.49 -18.28 13.19
CA ALA A 126 -6.30 -18.39 14.41
C ALA A 126 -7.39 -17.30 14.55
N GLU A 127 -7.37 -16.25 13.71
CA GLU A 127 -8.28 -15.10 13.81
C GLU A 127 -9.46 -15.18 12.84
N VAL A 128 -9.48 -16.16 11.95
CA VAL A 128 -10.51 -16.32 10.90
C VAL A 128 -11.11 -17.72 10.93
N ASP A 129 -12.33 -17.85 10.40
CA ASP A 129 -13.08 -19.11 10.35
C ASP A 129 -12.92 -19.86 9.01
N PHE A 130 -11.86 -19.55 8.25
CA PHE A 130 -11.52 -20.16 6.97
C PHE A 130 -10.02 -20.45 6.86
N THR A 131 -9.64 -21.33 5.94
CA THR A 131 -8.25 -21.76 5.76
C THR A 131 -7.42 -20.65 5.12
N LEU A 132 -6.40 -20.12 5.81
CA LEU A 132 -5.45 -19.22 5.17
C LEU A 132 -4.47 -19.98 4.29
N LEU A 133 -4.25 -19.45 3.09
CA LEU A 133 -3.36 -20.00 2.09
C LEU A 133 -2.16 -19.08 1.85
N ALA A 134 -0.98 -19.66 1.62
CA ALA A 134 0.22 -18.97 1.20
C ALA A 134 1.07 -19.84 0.24
N PRO A 135 1.92 -19.24 -0.62
CA PRO A 135 2.91 -19.98 -1.39
C PRO A 135 4.00 -20.55 -0.46
N PRO A 136 4.42 -21.81 -0.66
CA PRO A 136 5.52 -22.38 0.12
C PRO A 136 6.84 -21.69 -0.20
N GLY A 137 7.67 -21.50 0.84
CA GLY A 137 9.01 -20.92 0.73
C GLY A 137 9.04 -19.39 0.60
N GLU A 138 7.88 -18.71 0.68
CA GLU A 138 7.78 -17.26 0.62
C GLU A 138 7.19 -16.71 1.92
N TYR A 139 7.67 -15.55 2.34
CA TYR A 139 7.18 -14.90 3.55
C TYR A 139 6.07 -13.91 3.18
N TRP A 140 4.83 -14.22 3.58
CA TRP A 140 3.65 -13.40 3.31
C TRP A 140 3.08 -12.86 4.61
N VAL A 141 2.71 -11.58 4.58
CA VAL A 141 2.04 -10.89 5.68
C VAL A 141 0.65 -10.45 5.23
N GLY A 142 -0.29 -10.33 6.16
CA GLY A 142 -1.62 -9.86 5.87
C GLY A 142 -2.24 -9.04 6.98
N VAL A 143 -3.42 -8.52 6.68
CA VAL A 143 -4.27 -7.77 7.61
C VAL A 143 -5.68 -8.35 7.53
N VAL A 144 -6.30 -8.60 8.69
CA VAL A 144 -7.72 -8.94 8.77
C VAL A 144 -8.51 -7.64 8.66
N GLN A 145 -9.35 -7.52 7.65
CA GLN A 145 -10.26 -6.40 7.46
C GLN A 145 -11.69 -6.85 7.77
N PRO A 146 -12.52 -6.00 8.41
CA PRO A 146 -13.95 -6.23 8.47
C PRO A 146 -14.49 -6.28 7.03
N ALA A 147 -15.56 -7.05 6.81
CA ALA A 147 -16.19 -7.08 5.50
C ALA A 147 -16.52 -5.67 5.03
N ALA A 148 -16.26 -5.42 3.75
CA ALA A 148 -16.57 -4.14 3.15
C ALA A 148 -18.07 -3.90 3.25
N GLY A 149 -18.48 -3.03 4.18
CA GLY A 149 -19.79 -2.38 4.13
C GLY A 149 -19.81 -1.51 2.89
N GLY A 150 -20.38 -2.03 1.80
CA GLY A 150 -20.64 -1.27 0.60
C GLY A 150 -21.65 -0.17 0.92
N ASP A 151 -21.30 1.06 0.58
CA ASP A 151 -22.21 2.20 0.54
C ASP A 151 -23.32 1.87 -0.48
N GLY A 152 -24.48 1.43 0.03
CA GLY A 152 -25.72 1.22 -0.73
C GLY A 152 -25.84 -0.09 -1.52
N GLY A 153 -26.35 -1.15 -0.87
CA GLY A 153 -26.88 -2.33 -1.57
C GLY A 153 -26.95 -3.60 -0.73
N THR A 154 -28.03 -3.75 0.03
CA THR A 154 -28.55 -4.97 0.69
C THR A 154 -27.68 -6.25 0.64
N GLY A 155 -27.09 -6.64 1.78
CA GLY A 155 -26.60 -7.99 2.00
C GLY A 155 -25.69 -8.06 3.23
N GLU A 156 -26.25 -8.42 4.39
CA GLU A 156 -25.58 -8.52 5.70
C GLU A 156 -24.57 -9.69 5.83
N ASP A 157 -24.13 -10.30 4.74
CA ASP A 157 -23.32 -11.53 4.77
C ASP A 157 -21.92 -11.33 4.17
N GLY A 158 -21.14 -10.43 4.77
CA GLY A 158 -19.70 -10.36 4.55
C GLY A 158 -18.97 -10.78 5.82
N GLY A 159 -18.32 -11.95 5.80
CA GLY A 159 -17.38 -12.33 6.86
C GLY A 159 -16.06 -11.54 6.77
N PRO A 160 -15.17 -11.65 7.77
CA PRO A 160 -13.85 -11.01 7.71
C PRO A 160 -13.08 -11.45 6.47
N VAL A 161 -12.24 -10.57 5.95
CA VAL A 161 -11.35 -10.85 4.82
C VAL A 161 -9.90 -10.67 5.24
N VAL A 162 -8.99 -11.48 4.69
CA VAL A 162 -7.55 -11.29 4.87
C VAL A 162 -6.94 -10.77 3.58
N VAL A 163 -6.33 -9.58 3.65
CA VAL A 163 -5.57 -9.00 2.54
C VAL A 163 -4.10 -9.33 2.73
N ALA A 164 -3.52 -10.10 1.82
CA ALA A 164 -2.16 -10.62 1.89
C ALA A 164 -1.21 -9.95 0.89
N HIS A 165 0.04 -9.74 1.32
CA HIS A 165 1.13 -9.15 0.56
C HIS A 165 2.45 -9.87 0.82
N LEU A 166 3.33 -9.90 -0.18
CA LEU A 166 4.69 -10.44 -0.02
C LEU A 166 5.50 -9.53 0.92
N ALA A 167 6.09 -10.12 1.96
CA ALA A 167 6.88 -9.40 2.93
C ALA A 167 8.23 -8.97 2.35
N GLY A 168 8.63 -7.73 2.63
CA GLY A 168 9.97 -7.22 2.29
C GLY A 168 10.21 -6.99 0.79
N ASN A 169 9.18 -6.92 -0.05
CA ASN A 169 9.37 -6.72 -1.48
C ASN A 169 9.88 -5.28 -1.80
N PRO A 170 11.13 -5.10 -2.27
CA PRO A 170 11.67 -3.80 -2.68
C PRO A 170 11.37 -3.49 -4.16
N ARG A 171 10.75 -4.43 -4.89
CA ARG A 171 10.44 -4.25 -6.32
C ARG A 171 8.95 -3.96 -6.48
N HIS A 172 8.66 -2.69 -6.74
CA HIS A 172 7.32 -2.16 -6.97
C HIS A 172 6.64 -2.70 -8.24
N ASP A 173 7.34 -3.50 -9.06
CA ASP A 173 6.82 -4.13 -10.29
C ASP A 173 5.92 -5.35 -10.00
N ARG A 174 6.12 -6.02 -8.85
CA ARG A 174 5.30 -7.15 -8.38
C ARG A 174 4.33 -6.71 -7.28
N GLN A 175 3.48 -5.73 -7.58
CA GLN A 175 2.30 -5.44 -6.76
C GLN A 175 1.26 -6.56 -6.94
N VAL A 176 1.57 -7.74 -6.40
CA VAL A 176 0.62 -8.84 -6.30
C VAL A 176 0.10 -8.88 -4.88
N SER A 177 -1.22 -8.77 -4.74
CA SER A 177 -1.91 -8.99 -3.48
C SER A 177 -3.03 -9.99 -3.70
N PHE A 178 -3.41 -10.70 -2.65
CA PHE A 178 -4.60 -11.54 -2.71
C PHE A 178 -5.45 -11.41 -1.46
N ILE A 179 -6.76 -11.53 -1.67
CA ILE A 179 -7.80 -11.43 -0.66
C ILE A 179 -8.34 -12.83 -0.45
N GLN A 180 -8.50 -13.23 0.81
CA GLN A 180 -9.04 -14.52 1.23
C GLN A 180 -10.24 -14.31 2.12
N SER A 181 -11.27 -15.13 1.92
CA SER A 181 -12.51 -15.04 2.69
C SER A 181 -13.33 -16.32 2.58
N ARG A 182 -14.34 -16.45 3.45
CA ARG A 182 -15.39 -17.48 3.33
C ARG A 182 -16.38 -17.19 2.20
N GLY A 183 -16.50 -15.93 1.79
CA GLY A 183 -17.42 -15.48 0.77
C GLY A 183 -17.22 -13.99 0.52
N ALA A 184 -16.34 -13.63 -0.41
CA ALA A 184 -16.18 -12.24 -0.79
C ALA A 184 -17.37 -11.82 -1.65
N GLN A 185 -18.06 -10.74 -1.27
CA GLN A 185 -18.81 -9.96 -2.24
C GLN A 185 -17.81 -9.37 -3.21
N MET A 186 -17.68 -10.02 -4.37
CA MET A 186 -16.93 -9.47 -5.48
C MET A 186 -17.92 -8.69 -6.35
N ALA A 187 -17.51 -7.51 -6.82
CA ALA A 187 -18.15 -6.95 -8.00
C ALA A 187 -18.13 -8.06 -9.05
N ASP A 188 -19.30 -8.44 -9.57
CA ASP A 188 -19.45 -9.43 -10.62
C ASP A 188 -19.52 -8.69 -11.95
N PRO A 189 -18.39 -8.27 -12.55
CA PRO A 189 -18.42 -7.87 -13.94
C PRO A 189 -18.92 -9.07 -14.74
N ALA A 190 -19.89 -8.85 -15.62
CA ALA A 190 -20.39 -9.84 -16.58
C ALA A 190 -19.32 -10.36 -17.57
N ALA A 191 -18.03 -10.12 -17.31
CA ALA A 191 -16.89 -10.33 -18.19
C ALA A 191 -15.83 -11.29 -17.60
N TRP A 192 -16.14 -12.05 -16.55
CA TRP A 192 -15.25 -13.10 -16.06
C TRP A 192 -15.13 -14.24 -17.09
N GLU A 193 -13.91 -14.47 -17.57
CA GLU A 193 -13.57 -15.59 -18.44
C GLU A 193 -13.29 -16.83 -17.58
N PRO A 194 -13.99 -17.96 -17.77
CA PRO A 194 -13.67 -19.20 -17.10
C PRO A 194 -12.35 -19.77 -17.64
N ILE A 195 -11.46 -20.16 -16.74
CA ILE A 195 -10.17 -20.78 -17.05
C ILE A 195 -9.91 -21.98 -16.14
N THR A 196 -8.81 -22.69 -16.38
CA THR A 196 -8.31 -23.75 -15.51
C THR A 196 -6.85 -23.46 -15.17
N LEU A 197 -6.51 -23.46 -13.89
CA LEU A 197 -5.13 -23.28 -13.42
C LEU A 197 -4.27 -24.50 -13.78
N SER A 198 -2.96 -24.35 -13.70
CA SER A 198 -2.01 -25.43 -14.05
C SER A 198 -2.11 -26.67 -13.17
N ASP A 199 -2.72 -26.55 -11.98
CA ASP A 199 -3.01 -27.67 -11.08
C ASP A 199 -4.43 -28.26 -11.25
N GLY A 200 -5.17 -27.82 -12.27
CA GLY A 200 -6.53 -28.28 -12.56
C GLY A 200 -7.64 -27.53 -11.83
N THR A 201 -7.31 -26.56 -10.96
CA THR A 201 -8.31 -25.78 -10.22
C THR A 201 -9.15 -24.93 -11.18
N PRO A 202 -10.49 -25.02 -11.16
CA PRO A 202 -11.36 -24.09 -11.88
C PRO A 202 -11.18 -22.67 -11.35
N ALA A 203 -11.03 -21.71 -12.25
CA ALA A 203 -10.85 -20.31 -11.88
C ALA A 203 -11.55 -19.40 -12.88
N TRP A 204 -11.67 -18.13 -12.52
CA TRP A 204 -12.17 -17.10 -13.40
C TRP A 204 -11.18 -15.96 -13.47
N ARG A 205 -10.95 -15.47 -14.68
CA ARG A 205 -10.05 -14.36 -14.98
C ARG A 205 -10.83 -13.15 -15.47
N TRP A 206 -10.39 -11.96 -15.06
CA TRP A 206 -10.89 -10.71 -15.60
C TRP A 206 -9.78 -9.67 -15.65
N SER A 207 -9.81 -8.82 -16.67
CA SER A 207 -8.93 -7.65 -16.79
C SER A 207 -9.78 -6.41 -17.06
N PRO A 208 -9.57 -5.29 -16.34
CA PRO A 208 -10.27 -4.05 -16.60
C PRO A 208 -9.98 -3.55 -18.03
N ALA A 209 -11.00 -3.09 -18.75
CA ALA A 209 -10.81 -2.51 -20.08
C ALA A 209 -9.89 -1.28 -20.08
N THR A 210 -9.88 -0.53 -18.96
CA THR A 210 -9.03 0.66 -18.75
C THR A 210 -7.59 0.32 -18.39
N ASP A 211 -7.29 -0.92 -18.02
CA ASP A 211 -5.95 -1.38 -17.65
C ASP A 211 -5.78 -2.87 -17.97
N PRO A 212 -5.58 -3.24 -19.25
CA PRO A 212 -5.51 -4.64 -19.67
C PRO A 212 -4.33 -5.42 -19.07
N GLU A 213 -3.27 -4.71 -18.64
CA GLU A 213 -2.13 -5.32 -17.94
C GLU A 213 -2.46 -5.76 -16.52
N GLN A 214 -3.50 -5.18 -15.92
CA GLN A 214 -4.01 -5.61 -14.63
C GLN A 214 -4.85 -6.87 -14.81
N VAL A 215 -4.51 -7.91 -14.05
CA VAL A 215 -5.19 -9.20 -14.09
C VAL A 215 -5.76 -9.50 -12.72
N HIS A 216 -7.02 -9.90 -12.74
CA HIS A 216 -7.75 -10.40 -11.59
C HIS A 216 -8.01 -11.88 -11.82
N LEU A 217 -7.80 -12.67 -10.78
CA LEU A 217 -8.07 -14.11 -10.78
C LEU A 217 -8.87 -14.45 -9.53
N ARG A 218 -10.00 -15.14 -9.68
CA ARG A 218 -10.76 -15.70 -8.55
C ARG A 218 -10.87 -17.21 -8.68
N PHE A 219 -10.81 -17.90 -7.55
CA PHE A 219 -11.00 -19.34 -7.46
C PHE A 219 -11.30 -19.74 -6.02
N GLU A 220 -11.75 -20.97 -5.84
CA GLU A 220 -11.93 -21.57 -4.53
C GLU A 220 -10.87 -22.64 -4.30
N ARG A 221 -10.32 -22.68 -3.09
CA ARG A 221 -9.41 -23.73 -2.63
C ARG A 221 -9.57 -23.94 -1.13
N ASP A 222 -9.65 -25.20 -0.70
CA ASP A 222 -9.79 -25.55 0.72
C ASP A 222 -10.93 -24.78 1.42
N ALA A 223 -12.10 -24.74 0.76
CA ALA A 223 -13.29 -23.99 1.16
C ALA A 223 -13.07 -22.47 1.37
N THR A 224 -12.00 -21.93 0.79
CA THR A 224 -11.63 -20.52 0.87
C THR A 224 -11.73 -19.88 -0.50
N GLN A 225 -12.47 -18.78 -0.59
CA GLN A 225 -12.53 -17.95 -1.77
C GLN A 225 -11.28 -17.07 -1.83
N VAL A 226 -10.54 -17.18 -2.93
CA VAL A 226 -9.31 -16.42 -3.17
C VAL A 226 -9.51 -15.49 -4.35
N TRP A 227 -9.14 -14.23 -4.17
CA TRP A 227 -9.04 -13.26 -5.24
C TRP A 227 -7.63 -12.68 -5.30
N ILE A 228 -6.92 -12.93 -6.40
CA ILE A 228 -5.60 -12.37 -6.67
C ILE A 228 -5.73 -11.17 -7.61
N ARG A 229 -4.98 -10.12 -7.32
CA ARG A 229 -4.80 -8.95 -8.17
C ARG A 229 -3.30 -8.74 -8.42
N GLY A 230 -2.92 -8.50 -9.67
CA GLY A 230 -1.55 -8.09 -9.99
C GLY A 230 -1.37 -7.63 -11.43
N ARG A 231 -0.10 -7.47 -11.82
CA ARG A 231 0.36 -7.35 -13.22
C ARG A 231 1.12 -8.63 -13.57
N ASP A 232 1.05 -9.07 -14.83
CA ASP A 232 1.56 -10.36 -15.34
C ASP A 232 0.64 -11.57 -15.04
N ALA A 233 -0.07 -12.02 -16.08
CA ALA A 233 -0.99 -13.14 -16.01
C ALA A 233 -0.29 -14.46 -15.64
N ASP A 234 0.90 -14.72 -16.20
CA ASP A 234 1.62 -15.97 -15.98
C ASP A 234 2.12 -16.05 -14.54
N ALA A 235 2.62 -14.94 -14.00
CA ALA A 235 3.02 -14.84 -12.60
C ALA A 235 1.83 -15.05 -11.65
N ILE A 236 0.67 -14.46 -11.95
CA ILE A 236 -0.55 -14.59 -11.13
C ILE A 236 -1.10 -16.02 -11.18
N HIS A 237 -1.13 -16.64 -12.36
CA HIS A 237 -1.56 -18.02 -12.51
C HIS A 237 -0.62 -18.99 -11.77
N THR A 238 0.69 -18.77 -11.87
CA THR A 238 1.70 -19.54 -11.15
C THR A 238 1.57 -19.38 -9.63
N LEU A 239 1.33 -18.15 -9.15
CA LEU A 239 1.08 -17.88 -7.74
C LEU A 239 -0.16 -18.63 -7.25
N ALA A 240 -1.27 -18.52 -7.98
CA ALA A 240 -2.52 -19.18 -7.64
C ALA A 240 -2.36 -20.69 -7.51
N ALA A 241 -1.71 -21.33 -8.48
CA ALA A 241 -1.46 -22.77 -8.46
C ALA A 241 -0.54 -23.22 -7.31
N ARG A 242 0.24 -22.30 -6.72
CA ARG A 242 1.17 -22.57 -5.61
C ARG A 242 0.57 -22.34 -4.22
N LEU A 243 -0.59 -21.69 -4.10
CA LEU A 243 -1.21 -21.45 -2.80
C LEU A 243 -1.54 -22.77 -2.09
N ARG A 244 -1.09 -22.93 -0.86
CA ARG A 244 -1.35 -24.09 0.01
C ARG A 244 -1.79 -23.60 1.39
N PRO A 245 -2.52 -24.41 2.16
CA PRO A 245 -2.79 -24.11 3.57
C PRO A 245 -1.51 -23.72 4.29
N VAL A 246 -1.58 -22.61 5.02
CA VAL A 246 -0.53 -22.27 5.96
C VAL A 246 -0.58 -23.33 7.07
N ALA A 247 0.53 -24.02 7.28
CA ALA A 247 0.63 -24.99 8.36
C ALA A 247 0.60 -24.25 9.72
N ASP A 248 -0.16 -24.80 10.66
CA ASP A 248 -0.02 -24.47 12.09
C ASP A 248 1.35 -24.90 12.63
#